data_AF-A0A934XNL3-F1
#
_entry.id   AF-A0A934XNL3-F1
#
_cell.length_a   1.000
_cell.length_b   1.000
_cell.length_c   1.000
_cell.angle_alpha   90.00
_cell.angle_beta   90.00
_cell.angle_gamma   90.00
#
_symmetry.space_group_name_H-M   'P 1'
#
loop_
_entity.id
_entity.type
_entity.pdbx_description
1 polymer ?
#
loop_
_entity_poly.entity_id
_entity_poly.type
_entity_poly.pdbx_seq_one_letter_code
_entity_poly.pdbx_strand_id
1 'polypeptide(L)'
;MRSENLLIVAGHAWQCLDCQTKLLADPVKAVISHRLMEEEQQALSKLSRADFATVTSLAQALHLDRHALDEIMNNPRCRLRHL
;
A
#
# COMPACT_ATOMS: atom_id res chain seq x y z
N MET A 1 10.10 -8.98 -8.77
CA MET A 1 9.86 -7.75 -9.57
C MET A 1 9.40 -6.68 -8.58
N ARG A 2 10.07 -5.53 -8.51
CA ARG A 2 9.78 -4.47 -7.51
C ARG A 2 8.73 -3.53 -8.13
N SER A 3 7.47 -3.57 -7.68
CA SER A 3 6.46 -2.66 -8.22
C SER A 3 6.40 -1.38 -7.42
N GLU A 4 6.97 -0.31 -7.98
CA GLU A 4 6.93 1.05 -7.44
C GLU A 4 5.50 1.50 -7.11
N ASN A 5 4.50 1.10 -7.91
CA ASN A 5 3.10 1.43 -7.62
C ASN A 5 2.57 0.77 -6.33
N LEU A 6 2.92 -0.48 -6.06
CA LEU A 6 2.50 -1.16 -4.82
C LEU A 6 3.13 -0.49 -3.60
N LEU A 7 4.42 -0.14 -3.69
CA LEU A 7 5.13 0.64 -2.67
C LEU A 7 4.45 1.99 -2.42
N ILE A 8 4.06 2.71 -3.48
CA ILE A 8 3.35 3.99 -3.35
C ILE A 8 1.98 3.82 -2.69
N VAL A 9 1.18 2.84 -3.13
CA VAL A 9 -0.15 2.56 -2.56
C VAL A 9 -0.03 2.21 -1.08
N ALA A 10 0.84 1.27 -0.74
CA ALA A 10 1.04 0.81 0.63
C ALA A 10 1.54 1.94 1.54
N GLY A 11 2.57 2.67 1.08
CA GLY A 11 3.13 3.80 1.83
C GLY A 11 2.12 4.93 2.04
N HIS A 12 1.31 5.25 1.03
CA HIS A 12 0.31 6.31 1.15
C HIS A 12 -0.84 5.89 2.05
N ALA A 13 -1.35 4.66 1.88
CA ALA A 13 -2.38 4.11 2.74
C ALA A 13 -1.92 4.01 4.20
N TRP A 14 -0.63 3.77 4.45
CA TRP A 14 -0.06 3.83 5.79
C TRP A 14 -0.13 5.23 6.41
N GLN A 15 0.15 6.27 5.62
CA GLN A 15 0.22 7.66 6.09
C GLN A 15 -1.15 8.37 6.11
N CYS A 16 -2.11 7.90 5.32
CA CYS A 16 -3.42 8.53 5.12
C CYS A 16 -4.55 7.60 5.57
N LEU A 17 -5.17 7.91 6.71
CA LEU A 17 -6.27 7.13 7.29
C LEU A 17 -7.47 6.98 6.34
N ASP A 18 -7.78 8.00 5.54
CA ASP A 18 -8.85 7.93 4.56
C ASP A 18 -8.54 6.90 3.46
N CYS A 19 -7.30 6.91 2.96
CA CYS A 19 -6.87 5.96 1.93
C CYS A 19 -6.76 4.54 2.50
N GLN A 20 -6.30 4.40 3.76
CA GLN A 20 -6.37 3.14 4.49
C GLN A 20 -7.80 2.60 4.56
N THR A 21 -8.76 3.44 4.96
CA THR A 21 -10.15 3.04 5.13
C THR A 21 -10.76 2.61 3.80
N LYS A 22 -10.50 3.36 2.71
CA LYS A 22 -10.94 2.97 1.36
C LYS A 22 -10.31 1.65 0.91
N LEU A 23 -9.01 1.49 1.11
CA LEU A 23 -8.28 0.28 0.73
C LEU A 23 -8.79 -0.95 1.48
N LEU A 24 -9.12 -0.83 2.77
CA LEU A 24 -9.68 -1.91 3.57
C LEU A 24 -11.15 -2.20 3.24
N ALA A 25 -11.91 -1.21 2.77
CA ALA A 25 -13.32 -1.38 2.41
C ALA A 25 -13.51 -2.02 1.02
N ASP A 26 -12.75 -1.55 0.03
CA ASP A 26 -12.78 -2.09 -1.34
C ASP A 26 -11.38 -1.96 -1.98
N PRO A 27 -10.51 -2.97 -1.76
CA PRO A 27 -9.12 -2.95 -2.23
C PRO A 27 -9.01 -2.79 -3.75
N VAL A 28 -9.91 -3.42 -4.51
CA VAL A 28 -9.89 -3.42 -5.98
C VAL A 28 -10.26 -2.03 -6.51
N LYS A 29 -11.32 -1.44 -5.96
CA LYS A 29 -11.76 -0.10 -6.35
C LYS A 29 -10.76 0.98 -5.94
N ALA A 30 -10.14 0.85 -4.77
CA ALA A 30 -9.16 1.81 -4.26
C ALA A 30 -7.90 1.89 -5.13
N VAL A 31 -7.56 0.84 -5.87
CA VAL A 31 -6.34 0.78 -6.69
C VAL A 31 -6.61 0.68 -8.20
N ILE A 32 -7.84 0.88 -8.65
CA ILE A 32 -8.20 0.78 -10.08
C ILE A 32 -7.43 1.76 -10.98
N SER A 33 -7.01 2.90 -10.43
CA SER A 33 -6.19 3.91 -11.10
C SER A 33 -4.68 3.61 -11.03
N HIS A 34 -4.29 2.55 -10.32
CA HIS A 34 -2.92 2.12 -10.16
C HIS A 34 -2.65 0.88 -11.01
N ARG A 35 -1.54 0.91 -11.74
CA ARG A 35 -1.10 -0.24 -12.53
C ARG A 35 -0.47 -1.27 -11.59
N LEU A 36 -1.31 -2.11 -11.01
CA LEU A 36 -0.95 -3.25 -10.16
C LEU A 36 -1.24 -4.58 -10.88
N MET A 37 -0.36 -5.56 -10.68
CA MET A 37 -0.59 -6.92 -11.14
C MET A 37 -1.66 -7.61 -10.28
N GLU A 38 -2.26 -8.69 -10.80
CA GLU A 38 -3.28 -9.45 -10.07
C GLU A 38 -2.77 -9.95 -8.71
N GLU A 39 -1.53 -10.43 -8.63
CA GLU A 39 -0.88 -10.88 -7.40
C GLU A 39 -0.81 -9.77 -6.33
N GLU A 40 -0.59 -8.54 -6.76
CA GLU A 40 -0.46 -7.37 -5.89
C GLU A 40 -1.84 -6.91 -5.40
N GLN A 41 -2.83 -6.95 -6.27
CA GLN A 41 -4.22 -6.70 -5.89
C GLN A 41 -4.72 -7.76 -4.90
N GLN A 42 -4.34 -9.03 -5.09
CA GLN A 42 -4.63 -10.12 -4.16
C GLN A 42 -3.91 -9.97 -2.82
N ALA A 43 -2.69 -9.44 -2.81
CA ALA A 43 -1.98 -9.14 -1.56
C ALA A 43 -2.69 -8.01 -0.78
N LEU A 44 -3.08 -6.94 -1.49
CA LEU A 44 -3.82 -5.82 -0.90
C LEU A 44 -5.20 -6.24 -0.37
N SER A 45 -5.88 -7.17 -1.04
CA SER A 45 -7.21 -7.62 -0.60
C SER A 45 -7.20 -8.51 0.65
N LYS A 46 -6.03 -9.02 1.03
CA LYS A 46 -5.83 -9.76 2.28
C LYS A 46 -5.46 -8.87 3.45
N LEU A 47 -5.21 -7.58 3.21
CA LEU A 47 -4.86 -6.65 4.27
C LEU A 47 -6.02 -6.47 5.25
N SER A 48 -5.64 -6.39 6.50
CA SER A 48 -6.49 -6.06 7.63
C SER A 48 -5.96 -4.80 8.31
N ARG A 49 -6.76 -4.26 9.22
CA ARG A 49 -6.33 -3.11 10.03
C ARG A 49 -5.12 -3.42 10.92
N ALA A 50 -4.91 -4.69 11.27
CA ALA A 50 -3.75 -5.12 12.07
C ALA A 50 -2.44 -5.00 11.29
N ASP A 51 -2.46 -5.17 9.96
CA ASP A 51 -1.27 -5.03 9.12
C ASP A 51 -0.79 -3.57 9.09
N PHE A 52 -1.69 -2.63 9.37
CA PHE A 52 -1.38 -1.22 9.56
C PHE A 52 -0.88 -0.86 10.99
N ALA A 53 -0.53 -1.84 11.83
CA ALA A 53 -0.01 -1.58 13.18
C ALA A 53 1.47 -1.18 13.20
N THR A 54 2.30 -1.74 12.31
CA THR A 54 3.68 -1.27 12.09
C THR A 54 4.05 -1.29 10.61
N VAL A 55 4.98 -0.43 10.17
CA VAL A 55 5.52 -0.46 8.79
C VAL A 55 6.12 -1.84 8.46
N THR A 56 6.65 -2.54 9.46
CA THR A 56 7.17 -3.91 9.30
C THR A 56 6.05 -4.90 9.03
N SER A 57 4.94 -4.82 9.76
CA SER A 57 3.76 -5.67 9.55
C SER A 57 3.18 -5.47 8.15
N LEU A 58 3.04 -4.22 7.71
CA LEU A 58 2.54 -3.91 6.37
C LEU A 58 3.48 -4.45 5.28
N ALA A 59 4.79 -4.24 5.44
CA ALA A 59 5.77 -4.77 4.50
C ALA A 59 5.73 -6.31 4.41
N GLN A 60 5.60 -6.99 5.56
CA GLN A 60 5.49 -8.44 5.61
C GLN A 60 4.21 -8.95 4.93
N ALA A 61 3.06 -8.34 5.21
CA ALA A 61 1.77 -8.72 4.62
C ALA A 61 1.74 -8.58 3.09
N LEU A 62 2.47 -7.60 2.55
CA LEU A 62 2.56 -7.34 1.11
C LEU A 62 3.80 -7.95 0.45
N HIS A 63 4.60 -8.72 1.19
CA HIS A 63 5.88 -9.26 0.71
C HIS A 63 6.82 -8.19 0.12
N LEU A 64 6.80 -7.00 0.71
CA LEU A 64 7.63 -5.86 0.33
C LEU A 64 8.91 -5.82 1.15
N ASP A 65 9.94 -5.23 0.55
CA ASP A 65 11.12 -4.81 1.28
C ASP A 65 10.77 -3.62 2.17
N ARG A 66 10.94 -3.78 3.48
CA ARG A 66 10.68 -2.72 4.47
C ARG A 66 11.47 -1.46 4.16
N HIS A 67 12.75 -1.57 3.78
CA HIS A 67 13.57 -0.39 3.51
C HIS A 67 13.04 0.39 2.31
N ALA A 68 12.59 -0.31 1.26
CA ALA A 68 11.96 0.33 0.11
C ALA A 68 10.64 1.04 0.48
N LEU A 69 9.87 0.45 1.40
CA LEU A 69 8.64 1.05 1.90
C LEU A 69 8.92 2.31 2.75
N ASP A 70 9.93 2.26 3.61
CA ASP A 70 10.38 3.44 4.37
C ASP A 70 10.90 4.55 3.41
N GLU A 71 11.66 4.19 2.37
CA GLU A 71 12.15 5.15 1.37
C GLU A 71 11.02 5.82 0.58
N ILE A 72 10.05 5.04 0.08
CA ILE A 72 8.95 5.60 -0.71
C ILE A 72 8.03 6.49 0.14
N MET A 73 7.81 6.14 1.41
CA MET A 73 7.02 6.93 2.35
C MET A 73 7.61 8.33 2.58
N ASN A 74 8.93 8.47 2.45
CA ASN A 74 9.60 9.76 2.53
C ASN A 74 9.54 10.54 1.20
N ASN A 75 9.21 9.88 0.08
CA ASN A 75 9.13 10.48 -1.24
C ASN A 75 7.85 11.34 -1.43
N PRO A 76 7.94 12.57 -1.98
CA PRO A 76 6.78 13.41 -2.28
C PRO A 76 5.71 12.72 -3.15
N ARG A 77 6.12 11.82 -4.05
CA ARG A 77 5.20 11.06 -4.91
C ARG A 77 4.21 10.19 -4.13
N CYS A 78 4.62 9.70 -2.96
CA CYS A 78 3.76 8.89 -2.11
C CYS A 78 2.65 9.75 -1.51
N ARG A 79 3.02 10.90 -0.92
CA ARG A 79 2.09 11.78 -0.17
C ARG A 79 1.00 12.42 -1.03
N LEU A 80 1.25 12.60 -2.33
CA LEU A 80 0.32 13.28 -3.25
C LEU A 80 -0.68 12.35 -3.93
N ARG A 81 -0.60 11.03 -3.70
CA ARG A 81 -1.31 10.05 -4.51
C ARG A 81 -2.40 9.31 -3.72
N HIS A 82 -3.51 10.01 -3.51
CA HIS A 82 -4.71 9.46 -2.90
C HIS A 82 -5.35 8.33 -3.72
N LEU A 83 -5.98 7.40 -2.99
CA LEU A 83 -6.75 6.25 -3.48
C LEU A 83 -8.24 6.58 -3.63
#